data_AF-A0A5D2AGT1-F1
#
_entry.id   AF-A0A5D2AGT1-F1
#
_cell.length_a   1.000
_cell.length_b   1.000
_cell.length_c   1.000
_cell.angle_alpha   90.00
_cell.angle_beta   90.00
_cell.angle_gamma   90.00
#
_symmetry.space_group_name_H-M   'P 1'
#
loop_
_entity.id
_entity.type
_entity.pdbx_description
1 polymer ?
#
loop_
_entity_poly.entity_id
_entity_poly.type
_entity_poly.pdbx_seq_one_letter_code
_entity_poly.pdbx_strand_id
1 'polypeptide(L)' 'MELPYAILECYCGLSASFRTSWSNENPRRRVFDCENYGHRFKSSCRFFKWFDLLLCPRSRALLVGLLR' A
#
# COMPACT_ATOMS: atom_id res chain seq x y z
N MET A 1 -17.23 -6.87 -1.19
CA MET A 1 -16.09 -6.48 -2.04
C MET A 1 -14.87 -6.60 -1.16
N GLU A 2 -14.30 -7.80 -1.09
CA GLU A 2 -13.22 -8.13 -0.14
C GLU A 2 -11.87 -7.69 -0.75
N LEU A 3 -11.45 -6.46 -0.47
CA LEU A 3 -10.10 -5.96 -0.73
C LEU A 3 -9.42 -5.65 0.61
N PRO A 4 -8.13 -5.94 0.76
CA PRO A 4 -7.50 -7.24 0.84
C PRO A 4 -7.14 -7.54 2.30
N TYR A 5 -7.73 -8.57 2.90
CA TYR A 5 -7.17 -9.23 4.09
C TYR A 5 -6.19 -10.34 3.68
N ALA A 6 -5.67 -10.32 2.44
CA ALA A 6 -4.50 -11.13 2.13
C ALA A 6 -3.37 -10.59 3.01
N ILE A 7 -3.11 -11.28 4.12
CA ILE A 7 -2.05 -10.94 5.06
C ILE A 7 -0.75 -11.01 4.28
N LEU A 8 -0.31 -9.85 3.81
CA LEU A 8 0.92 -9.72 3.06
C LEU A 8 2.03 -9.68 4.10
N GLU A 9 2.87 -10.71 4.19
CA GLU A 9 3.95 -10.72 5.17
C GLU A 9 5.17 -9.97 4.65
N CYS A 10 5.79 -9.18 5.53
CA CYS A 10 7.08 -8.57 5.27
C CYS A 10 8.23 -9.56 5.55
N TYR A 11 9.47 -9.18 5.23
CA TYR A 11 10.64 -10.04 5.48
C TYR A 11 10.96 -10.29 6.97
N CYS A 12 10.25 -9.65 7.89
CA CYS A 12 10.31 -9.97 9.32
C CYS A 12 9.40 -11.16 9.71
N GLY A 13 8.58 -11.68 8.80
CA GLY A 13 7.50 -12.62 9.13
C GLY A 13 6.33 -11.97 9.88
N LEU A 14 6.18 -10.65 9.75
CA LEU A 14 5.08 -9.88 10.34
C LEU A 14 4.14 -9.39 9.24
N SER A 15 2.87 -9.21 9.58
CA SER A 15 1.88 -8.58 8.69
C SER A 15 2.36 -7.19 8.24
N ALA A 16 2.32 -6.95 6.94
CA ALA A 16 2.63 -5.66 6.35
C ALA A 16 1.51 -4.66 6.69
N SER A 17 1.90 -3.44 7.01
CA SER A 17 0.97 -2.34 7.27
C SER A 17 0.48 -1.72 5.97
N PHE A 18 -0.81 -1.43 5.89
CA PHE A 18 -1.42 -0.73 4.75
C PHE A 18 -1.42 0.78 5.01
N ARG A 19 -0.62 1.54 4.25
CA ARG A 19 -0.44 2.99 4.44
C ARG A 19 -0.73 3.78 3.17
N THR A 20 -0.96 5.08 3.36
CA THR A 20 -1.04 6.07 2.29
C THR A 20 0.27 6.82 2.19
N SER A 21 0.83 6.91 0.99
CA SER A 21 1.98 7.77 0.69
C SER A 21 1.56 9.23 0.71
N TRP A 22 2.33 10.02 1.46
CA TRP A 22 2.20 11.47 1.58
C TRP A 22 3.35 12.22 0.87
N SER A 23 4.18 11.52 0.10
CA SER A 23 5.23 12.17 -0.68
C SER A 23 4.62 12.99 -1.83
N ASN A 24 5.32 14.05 -2.24
CA ASN A 24 4.88 14.90 -3.35
C ASN A 24 4.89 14.16 -4.69
N GLU A 25 5.78 13.18 -4.86
CA GLU A 25 5.89 12.38 -6.07
C GLU A 25 4.81 11.28 -6.16
N ASN A 26 4.33 10.79 -5.02
CA ASN A 26 3.34 9.72 -4.95
C ASN A 26 2.19 10.07 -3.99
N PRO A 27 1.49 11.19 -4.19
CA PRO A 27 0.45 11.62 -3.28
C PRO A 27 -0.71 10.63 -3.31
N ARG A 28 -1.21 10.27 -2.12
CA ARG A 28 -2.40 9.42 -1.92
C ARG A 28 -2.30 7.99 -2.47
N ARG A 29 -1.15 7.56 -3.02
CA ARG A 29 -0.94 6.16 -3.41
C ARG A 29 -0.93 5.27 -2.17
N ARG A 30 -1.46 4.05 -2.30
CA ARG A 30 -1.52 3.08 -1.21
C ARG A 30 -0.37 2.08 -1.34
N VAL A 31 0.18 1.68 -0.20
CA VAL A 31 1.38 0.85 -0.09
C VAL A 31 1.21 -0.15 1.05
N PHE A 32 1.77 -1.34 0.88
CA PHE A 32 2.12 -2.24 1.97
C PHE A 32 3.60 -2.09 2.32
N ASP A 33 3.90 -1.85 3.59
CA ASP A 33 5.27 -1.76 4.09
C ASP A 33 5.46 -2.57 5.38
N CYS A 34 6.72 -2.69 5.81
CA CYS A 34 7.02 -3.29 7.10
C CYS A 34 6.37 -2.46 8.23
N GLU A 35 5.69 -3.11 9.16
CA GLU A 35 5.07 -2.45 10.32
C GLU A 35 6.07 -1.62 11.12
N ASN A 36 7.33 -2.07 11.21
CA ASN A 36 8.42 -1.36 11.89
C ASN A 36 9.00 -0.17 11.11
N TYR A 37 8.46 0.18 9.93
CA TYR A 37 8.90 1.37 9.18
C TYR A 37 8.70 2.65 10.02
N GLY A 38 9.78 3.43 10.18
CA GLY A 38 9.80 4.65 11.00
C GLY A 38 9.82 4.41 12.53
N HIS A 39 9.89 3.17 13.00
CA HIS A 39 9.92 2.88 14.42
C HIS A 39 11.27 3.23 15.05
N ARG A 40 11.27 3.93 16.20
CA ARG A 40 12.50 4.40 16.86
C ARG A 40 13.39 3.28 17.39
N PHE A 41 12.79 2.16 17.83
CA PHE A 41 13.50 1.08 18.54
C PHE A 41 13.58 -0.25 17.78
N LYS A 42 12.99 -0.33 16.58
CA LYS A 42 12.93 -1.56 15.79
C LYS A 42 13.42 -1.26 14.38
N SER A 43 14.25 -2.15 13.85
CA SER A 43 14.70 -2.02 12.46
C SER A 43 13.58 -2.46 11.50
N SER A 44 13.33 -1.64 10.48
CA SER A 44 12.48 -2.01 9.36
C SER A 44 13.26 -2.92 8.41
N CYS A 45 12.63 -4.00 7.94
CA CYS A 45 13.21 -4.85 6.88
C CYS A 45 13.13 -4.20 5.49
N ARG A 46 12.63 -2.97 5.38
CA ARG A 46 12.46 -2.22 4.13
C ARG A 46 11.58 -2.92 3.09
N PHE A 47 10.76 -3.87 3.54
CA PHE A 47 9.69 -4.42 2.71
C PHE A 47 8.77 -3.29 2.22
N PHE A 48 8.45 -3.32 0.93
CA PHE A 48 7.62 -2.33 0.27
C PHE A 48 6.95 -2.96 -0.95
N LYS A 49 5.62 -2.76 -1.08
CA LYS A 49 4.86 -3.15 -2.26
C LYS A 49 3.74 -2.16 -2.53
N TRP A 50 3.60 -1.70 -3.77
CA TRP A 50 2.46 -0.87 -4.15
C TRP A 50 1.15 -1.66 -4.04
N PHE A 51 0.12 -1.02 -3.51
CA PHE A 51 -1.24 -1.55 -3.65
C PHE A 51 -1.79 -1.09 -4.99
N ASP A 52 -1.79 -2.01 -5.94
CA ASP A 52 -2.47 -1.84 -7.20
C ASP A 52 -3.89 -2.37 -7.03
N LEU A 53 -4.88 -1.47 -7.14
CA LEU A 53 -6.26 -1.90 -7.28
C LEU A 53 -6.34 -2.71 -8.58
N LEU A 54 -6.68 -4.00 -8.47
CA LEU A 54 -7.05 -4.82 -9.62
C LEU A 54 -8.44 -4.36 -10.10
N LEU A 55 -8.45 -3.20 -10.76
CA LEU A 55 -9.63 -2.68 -11.42
C LEU A 55 -9.62 -3.22 -12.83
N CYS A 56 -10.77 -3.72 -13.29
CA CYS A 56 -10.94 -3.91 -14.72
C CYS A 56 -10.77 -2.55 -15.43
N PRO A 57 -10.35 -2.54 -16.71
CA PRO A 57 -10.09 -1.31 -17.47
C PRO A 57 -11.23 -0.29 -17.38
N ARG A 58 -12.49 -0.77 -17.35
CA ARG A 58 -13.69 0.07 -17.18
C ARG A 58 -13.72 0.80 -15.84
N SER A 59 -13.50 0.11 -14.73
CA SER A 59 -13.47 0.72 -13.39
C SER A 59 -12.30 1.69 -13.22
N ARG A 60 -11.16 1.41 -13.86
CA ARG A 60 -10.02 2.35 -13.91
C ARG A 60 -10.39 3.65 -14.62
N ALA A 61 -11.05 3.57 -15.78
CA ALA A 61 -11.49 4.74 -16.54
C ALA A 61 -12.50 5.60 -15.79
N LEU A 62 -13.45 4.98 -15.09
CA LEU A 62 -14.43 5.69 -14.26
C LEU A 62 -13.77 6.41 -13.07
N LEU A 63 -12.88 5.75 -12.33
CA LEU A 63 -12.20 6.40 -11.19
C LEU A 63 -11.28 7.54 -11.63
N VAL A 64 -10.55 7.39 -12.74
CA VAL A 64 -9.73 8.49 -13.29
C VAL A 64 -10.63 9.66 -13.70
N GLY A 65 -11.81 9.40 -14.27
CA GLY A 65 -12.78 10.44 -14.61
C GLY A 65 -13.36 11.17 -13.39
N LEU A 66 -13.48 10.49 -12.24
CA LEU A 66 -14.01 11.06 -10.98
C LEU A 66 -12.97 11.82 -10.15
N LEU A 67 -11.67 11.58 -10.40
CA LEU A 67 -10.57 12.28 -9.73
C LEU A 67 -10.16 13.58 -10.47
N ARG A 68 -10.97 14.03 -11.45
CA ARG A 68 -10.79 15.30 -12.17
C ARG A 68 -11.55 16.43 -11.49
#